data_AF-A0A1I2I8H7-F1
#
_entry.id   AF-A0A1I2I8H7-F1
#
_cell.length_a   1.000
_cell.length_b   1.000
_cell.length_c   1.000
_cell.angle_alpha   90.00
_cell.angle_beta   90.00
_cell.angle_gamma   90.00
#
_symmetry.space_group_name_H-M   'P 1'
#
loop_
_entity.id
_entity.type
_entity.pdbx_description
1 polymer ?
#
loop_
_entity_poly.entity_id
_entity_poly.type
_entity_poly.pdbx_seq_one_letter_code
_entity_poly.pdbx_strand_id
1 'polypeptide(L)'
;MNARSLRITEATQGRLRRLNLASALPPLVLAAVVVVAVDARTWWHVLVLAPAVVAALVAFERWTANDVARVALPCVIVAAAVWPVGSLVIGAPNAYWGISSVASLVVPRLPRLRHTAAAALVGYVTAVGAARLLVDSAALVGYVLIPAVVSAVVMVLSFVGERFYDIVQELEMSREREAELAVIRERVRFAGDLHDIQGHTLHVVKLKAVLAGKLVQRDPARAEEELREIHALVSDTIEQTRKLAYAQHRLNLSAELENAKNLFEAAGIRVRVTREGEVDARAGELLGQVLRETTTNILRHSEATRVRIVVSPSGISIGNDGFAGDTVPELRGLSALRQRLADDGGTLTVTAGDGEFVTAAAFPAVAQR
;
A
#
# COMPACT_ATOMS: atom_id res chain seq x y z
N MET A 1 9.69 4.36 -14.38
CA MET A 1 9.49 4.59 -12.93
C MET A 1 8.74 5.89 -12.76
N ASN A 2 7.52 5.88 -12.20
CA ASN A 2 6.63 7.04 -12.14
C ASN A 2 6.92 7.92 -10.90
N ALA A 3 6.68 9.23 -10.98
CA ALA A 3 6.89 10.16 -9.86
C ALA A 3 6.11 9.78 -8.58
N ARG A 4 5.00 9.04 -8.72
CA ARG A 4 4.21 8.49 -7.60
C ARG A 4 4.92 7.32 -6.89
N SER A 5 5.61 6.46 -7.65
CA SER A 5 6.40 5.36 -7.07
C SER A 5 7.58 5.89 -6.26
N LEU A 6 8.27 6.94 -6.74
CA LEU A 6 9.37 7.58 -6.03
C LEU A 6 8.93 8.16 -4.67
N ARG A 7 7.77 8.83 -4.60
CA ARG A 7 7.26 9.40 -3.34
C ARG A 7 6.86 8.34 -2.29
N ILE A 8 6.34 7.20 -2.72
CA ILE A 8 5.99 6.08 -1.82
C ILE A 8 7.27 5.48 -1.23
N THR A 9 8.32 5.33 -2.05
CA THR A 9 9.62 4.84 -1.59
C THR A 9 10.26 5.79 -0.57
N GLU A 10 10.22 7.11 -0.81
CA GLU A 10 10.74 8.12 0.12
C GLU A 10 10.00 8.14 1.46
N ALA A 11 8.67 8.07 1.45
CA ALA A 11 7.86 8.03 2.68
C ALA A 11 8.12 6.75 3.49
N THR A 12 8.23 5.61 2.82
CA THR A 12 8.50 4.30 3.45
C THR A 12 9.92 4.26 4.02
N GLN A 13 10.92 4.75 3.27
CA GLN A 13 12.31 4.86 3.72
C GLN A 13 12.44 5.81 4.92
N GLY A 14 11.72 6.94 4.93
CA GLY A 14 11.67 7.85 6.08
C GLY A 14 11.08 7.20 7.34
N ARG A 15 10.05 6.37 7.19
CA ARG A 15 9.44 5.63 8.31
C ARG A 15 10.36 4.54 8.85
N LEU A 16 11.01 3.77 7.99
CA LEU A 16 12.02 2.76 8.38
C LEU A 16 13.21 3.40 9.09
N ARG A 17 13.72 4.54 8.59
CA ARG A 17 14.79 5.29 9.25
C ARG A 17 14.38 5.73 10.66
N ARG A 18 13.17 6.28 10.83
CA ARG A 18 12.65 6.68 12.15
C ARG A 18 12.51 5.48 13.09
N LEU A 19 12.02 4.35 12.59
CA LEU A 19 11.89 3.12 13.39
C LEU A 19 13.26 2.60 13.84
N ASN A 20 14.24 2.52 12.93
CA ASN A 20 15.59 2.07 13.26
C ASN A 20 16.30 3.02 14.24
N LEU A 21 16.13 4.34 14.06
CA LEU A 21 16.63 5.32 15.03
C LEU A 21 15.95 5.16 16.39
N ALA A 22 14.64 4.95 16.44
CA ALA A 22 13.91 4.80 17.70
C ALA A 22 14.25 3.49 18.43
N SER A 23 14.49 2.39 17.70
CA SER A 23 14.72 1.06 18.29
C SER A 23 16.18 0.77 18.61
N ALA A 24 17.11 1.16 17.74
CA ALA A 24 18.52 0.75 17.84
C ALA A 24 19.47 1.87 18.29
N LEU A 25 19.09 3.16 18.22
CA LEU A 25 19.92 4.25 18.77
C LEU A 25 20.01 4.21 20.30
N PRO A 26 18.92 4.04 21.08
CA PRO A 26 19.01 4.01 22.54
C PRO A 26 19.95 2.92 23.10
N PRO A 27 19.89 1.64 22.66
CA PRO A 27 20.81 0.63 23.16
C PRO A 27 22.26 0.88 22.72
N LEU A 28 22.48 1.45 21.53
CA LEU A 28 23.83 1.81 21.06
C LEU A 28 24.44 2.93 21.92
N VAL A 29 23.68 3.99 22.19
CA VAL A 29 24.10 5.10 23.07
C VAL A 29 24.33 4.59 24.49
N LEU A 30 23.45 3.74 25.01
CA LEU A 30 23.61 3.13 26.32
C LEU A 30 24.90 2.31 26.41
N ALA A 31 25.18 1.46 25.41
CA ALA A 31 26.42 0.70 25.35
C ALA A 31 27.65 1.61 25.30
N ALA A 32 27.61 2.69 24.51
CA ALA A 32 28.69 3.66 24.44
C ALA A 32 28.96 4.34 25.80
N VAL A 33 27.90 4.76 26.49
CA VAL A 33 27.98 5.39 27.82
C VAL A 33 28.55 4.41 28.84
N VAL A 34 28.08 3.16 28.83
CA VAL A 34 28.58 2.11 29.74
C VAL A 34 30.07 1.84 29.50
N VAL A 35 30.50 1.70 28.24
CA VAL A 35 31.92 1.50 27.90
C VAL A 35 32.78 2.63 28.42
N VAL A 36 32.38 3.88 28.19
CA VAL A 36 33.13 5.05 28.67
C VAL A 36 33.12 5.10 30.21
N ALA A 37 31.99 4.83 30.85
CA ALA A 37 31.87 4.88 32.31
C ALA A 37 32.70 3.79 33.02
N VAL A 38 32.83 2.61 32.42
CA VAL A 38 33.62 1.49 32.99
C VAL A 38 35.12 1.72 32.85
N ASP A 39 35.58 2.25 31.70
CA ASP A 39 37.02 2.37 31.41
C ASP A 39 37.63 3.75 31.74
N ALA A 40 36.82 4.80 31.80
CA ALA A 40 37.31 6.14 32.11
C ALA A 40 37.55 6.34 33.60
N ARG A 41 38.83 6.44 33.99
CA ARG A 41 39.26 6.76 35.37
C ARG A 41 39.66 8.22 35.54
N THR A 42 40.00 8.89 34.43
CA THR A 42 40.38 10.30 34.38
C THR A 42 39.73 10.97 33.18
N TRP A 43 39.65 12.31 33.18
CA TRP A 43 39.07 13.08 32.07
C TRP A 43 39.79 12.82 30.73
N TRP A 44 41.09 12.54 30.76
CA TRP A 44 41.86 12.21 29.57
C TRP A 44 41.41 10.88 28.92
N HIS A 45 40.98 9.89 29.71
CA HIS A 45 40.45 8.64 29.14
C HIS A 45 39.19 8.90 28.32
N VAL A 46 38.32 9.80 28.79
CA VAL A 46 37.11 10.21 28.06
C VAL A 46 37.48 10.83 26.72
N LEU A 47 38.49 11.70 26.69
CA LEU A 47 38.95 12.33 25.44
C LEU A 47 39.49 11.33 24.41
N VAL A 48 40.12 10.24 24.87
CA VAL A 48 40.64 9.21 23.97
C VAL A 48 39.54 8.27 23.48
N LEU A 49 38.52 7.97 24.29
CA LEU A 49 37.42 7.08 23.92
C LEU A 49 36.31 7.78 23.11
N ALA A 50 36.10 9.07 23.33
CA ALA A 50 35.03 9.84 22.68
C ALA A 50 35.05 9.77 21.14
N PRO A 51 36.20 9.86 20.42
CA PRO A 51 36.23 9.76 18.96
C PRO A 51 35.65 8.44 18.43
N ALA A 52 35.89 7.32 19.10
CA ALA A 52 35.35 6.02 18.71
C ALA A 52 33.82 5.95 18.89
N VAL A 53 33.31 6.55 19.97
CA VAL A 53 31.86 6.68 20.20
C VAL A 53 31.21 7.55 19.14
N VAL A 54 31.80 8.71 18.83
CA VAL A 54 31.29 9.61 17.79
C VAL A 54 31.31 8.92 16.42
N ALA A 55 32.39 8.20 16.09
CA ALA A 55 32.47 7.44 14.84
C ALA A 55 31.37 6.36 14.74
N ALA A 56 31.09 5.64 15.83
CA ALA A 56 30.02 4.64 15.87
C ALA A 56 28.63 5.28 15.69
N LEU A 57 28.35 6.40 16.36
CA LEU A 57 27.07 7.12 16.24
C LEU A 57 26.86 7.73 14.86
N VAL A 58 27.91 8.32 14.27
CA VAL A 58 27.86 8.87 12.90
C VAL A 58 27.67 7.75 11.87
N ALA A 59 28.39 6.64 12.00
CA ALA A 59 28.22 5.47 11.14
C ALA A 59 26.80 4.90 11.24
N PHE A 60 26.24 4.83 12.45
CA PHE A 60 24.87 4.35 12.69
C PHE A 60 23.82 5.29 12.08
N GLU A 61 23.92 6.60 12.34
CA GLU A 61 23.01 7.61 11.76
C GLU A 61 22.99 7.50 10.24
N ARG A 62 24.16 7.43 9.61
CA ARG A 62 24.28 7.31 8.15
C ARG A 62 23.88 5.95 7.62
N TRP A 63 24.07 4.88 8.39
CA TRP A 63 23.54 3.55 8.05
C TRP A 63 22.01 3.55 8.02
N THR A 64 21.33 4.19 8.98
CA THR A 64 19.86 4.32 8.95
C THR A 64 19.37 5.18 7.76
N ALA A 65 20.20 6.08 7.26
CA ALA A 65 19.94 6.87 6.05
C ALA A 65 20.36 6.17 4.74
N ASN A 66 20.89 4.94 4.83
CA ASN A 66 21.47 4.19 3.72
C ASN A 66 22.62 4.92 2.99
N ASP A 67 23.37 5.76 3.72
CA ASP A 67 24.45 6.64 3.23
C ASP A 67 25.78 6.39 3.96
N VAL A 68 25.93 5.24 4.64
CA VAL A 68 27.11 4.91 5.44
C VAL A 68 28.41 4.91 4.63
N ALA A 69 28.33 4.61 3.32
CA ALA A 69 29.50 4.56 2.43
C ALA A 69 30.30 5.87 2.41
N ARG A 70 29.64 7.03 2.56
CA ARG A 70 30.31 8.35 2.57
C ARG A 70 31.15 8.58 3.82
N VAL A 71 30.76 8.00 4.95
CA VAL A 71 31.43 8.17 6.25
C VAL A 71 32.20 6.93 6.69
N ALA A 72 32.12 5.83 5.95
CA ALA A 72 32.71 4.55 6.32
C ALA A 72 34.22 4.64 6.53
N LEU A 73 34.96 5.20 5.55
CA LEU A 73 36.41 5.32 5.64
C LEU A 73 36.87 6.15 6.86
N PRO A 74 36.41 7.41 7.07
CA PRO A 74 36.85 8.19 8.22
C PRO A 74 36.41 7.56 9.55
N CYS A 75 35.21 6.98 9.64
CA CYS A 75 34.75 6.34 10.88
C CYS A 75 35.58 5.09 11.22
N VAL A 76 35.93 4.27 10.22
CA VAL A 76 36.79 3.09 10.41
C VAL A 76 38.19 3.51 10.83
N ILE A 77 38.77 4.52 10.19
CA ILE A 77 40.12 5.02 10.55
C ILE A 77 40.14 5.51 12.00
N VAL A 78 39.19 6.36 12.39
CA VAL A 78 39.10 6.91 13.75
C VAL A 78 38.89 5.78 14.76
N ALA A 79 37.93 4.89 14.52
CA ALA A 79 37.63 3.82 15.45
C ALA A 79 38.78 2.80 15.57
N ALA A 80 39.47 2.50 14.46
CA ALA A 80 40.64 1.64 14.45
C ALA A 80 41.79 2.28 15.24
N ALA A 81 42.05 3.58 15.09
CA ALA A 81 43.12 4.26 15.82
C ALA A 81 42.88 4.29 17.34
N VAL A 82 41.63 4.32 17.81
CA VAL A 82 41.31 4.35 19.25
C VAL A 82 41.60 3.02 19.95
N TRP A 83 41.46 1.88 19.28
CA TRP A 83 41.72 0.57 19.91
C TRP A 83 43.16 0.39 20.45
N PRO A 84 44.24 0.63 19.70
CA PRO A 84 45.61 0.50 20.20
C PRO A 84 45.94 1.56 21.27
N VAL A 85 45.42 2.79 21.14
CA VAL A 85 45.65 3.83 22.16
C VAL A 85 44.93 3.47 23.45
N GLY A 86 43.66 3.06 23.37
CA GLY A 86 42.88 2.62 24.52
C GLY A 86 43.51 1.42 25.22
N SER A 87 43.87 0.38 24.48
CA SER A 87 44.43 -0.85 25.05
C SER A 87 45.86 -0.69 25.60
N LEU A 88 46.76 -0.01 24.88
CA LEU A 88 48.18 0.02 25.22
C LEU A 88 48.58 1.22 26.11
N VAL A 89 47.94 2.38 25.93
CA VAL A 89 48.32 3.61 26.65
C VAL A 89 47.48 3.79 27.91
N ILE A 90 46.17 3.61 27.80
CA ILE A 90 45.21 3.93 28.87
C ILE A 90 44.75 2.68 29.64
N GLY A 91 45.00 1.48 29.09
CA GLY A 91 44.57 0.23 29.71
C GLY A 91 43.05 0.06 29.72
N ALA A 92 42.35 0.57 28.70
CA ALA A 92 40.92 0.44 28.49
C ALA A 92 40.61 -0.83 27.66
N PRO A 93 40.19 -1.95 28.27
CA PRO A 93 39.91 -3.20 27.55
C PRO A 93 38.70 -3.10 26.62
N ASN A 94 37.78 -2.15 26.83
CA ASN A 94 36.55 -2.01 26.05
C ASN A 94 36.69 -1.03 24.87
N ALA A 95 37.88 -0.47 24.62
CA ALA A 95 38.13 0.46 23.52
C ALA A 95 37.90 -0.16 22.11
N TYR A 96 37.83 -1.49 21.99
CA TYR A 96 37.50 -2.20 20.74
C TYR A 96 36.04 -2.03 20.30
N TRP A 97 35.17 -1.58 21.21
CA TRP A 97 33.73 -1.47 20.95
C TRP A 97 33.41 -0.56 19.76
N GLY A 98 34.14 0.56 19.61
CA GLY A 98 33.91 1.51 18.53
C GLY A 98 34.21 0.91 17.16
N ILE A 99 35.36 0.24 17.00
CA ILE A 99 35.73 -0.38 15.72
C ILE A 99 34.81 -1.55 15.39
N SER A 100 34.36 -2.31 16.40
CA SER A 100 33.38 -3.39 16.21
C SER A 100 32.02 -2.84 15.76
N SER A 101 31.54 -1.77 16.39
CA SER A 101 30.27 -1.11 16.06
C SER A 101 30.28 -0.46 14.68
N VAL A 102 31.39 0.18 14.28
CA VAL A 102 31.50 0.75 12.93
C VAL A 102 31.60 -0.36 11.88
N ALA A 103 32.42 -1.37 12.13
CA ALA A 103 32.63 -2.46 11.17
C ALA A 103 31.37 -3.32 10.99
N SER A 104 30.56 -3.52 12.02
CA SER A 104 29.29 -4.25 11.93
C SER A 104 28.29 -3.61 10.96
N LEU A 105 28.40 -2.29 10.73
CA LEU A 105 27.55 -1.53 9.80
C LEU A 105 28.14 -1.44 8.39
N VAL A 106 29.47 -1.49 8.27
CA VAL A 106 30.20 -1.28 7.01
C VAL A 106 30.52 -2.60 6.30
N VAL A 107 31.01 -3.61 7.03
CA VAL A 107 31.52 -4.87 6.46
C VAL A 107 30.46 -5.67 5.71
N PRO A 108 29.21 -5.82 6.19
CA PRO A 108 28.17 -6.54 5.46
C PRO A 108 27.84 -5.94 4.09
N ARG A 109 28.08 -4.62 3.92
CA ARG A 109 27.82 -3.88 2.67
C ARG A 109 28.89 -4.08 1.60
N LEU A 110 30.00 -4.79 1.90
CA LEU A 110 31.07 -5.05 0.94
C LEU A 110 30.75 -6.30 0.09
N PRO A 111 30.45 -6.17 -1.21
CA PRO A 111 29.89 -7.27 -2.00
C PRO A 111 30.88 -8.43 -2.24
N ARG A 112 32.19 -8.17 -2.29
CA ARG A 112 33.22 -9.18 -2.63
C ARG A 112 34.17 -9.53 -1.49
N LEU A 113 34.34 -8.63 -0.52
CA LEU A 113 35.37 -8.73 0.52
C LEU A 113 34.79 -8.84 1.93
N ARG A 114 33.49 -9.12 2.10
CA ARG A 114 32.88 -9.12 3.44
C ARG A 114 33.47 -10.15 4.40
N HIS A 115 33.72 -11.38 3.94
CA HIS A 115 34.27 -12.44 4.80
C HIS A 115 35.74 -12.19 5.13
N THR A 116 36.52 -11.68 4.17
CA THR A 116 37.92 -11.31 4.38
C THR A 116 38.06 -10.09 5.27
N ALA A 117 37.20 -9.08 5.11
CA ALA A 117 37.15 -7.90 5.97
C ALA A 117 36.70 -8.25 7.40
N ALA A 118 35.72 -9.15 7.56
CA ALA A 118 35.30 -9.67 8.86
C ALA A 118 36.45 -10.40 9.57
N ALA A 119 37.15 -11.30 8.87
CA ALA A 119 38.31 -11.99 9.42
C ALA A 119 39.46 -11.02 9.75
N ALA A 120 39.72 -10.03 8.88
CA ALA A 120 40.73 -9.01 9.11
C ALA A 120 40.42 -8.14 10.33
N LEU A 121 39.14 -7.80 10.56
CA LEU A 121 38.72 -7.07 11.76
C LEU A 121 39.00 -7.88 13.04
N VAL A 122 38.55 -9.14 13.09
CA VAL A 122 38.77 -10.00 14.26
C VAL A 122 40.25 -10.22 14.49
N GLY A 123 41.02 -10.48 13.42
CA GLY A 123 42.47 -10.59 13.46
C GLY A 123 43.15 -9.32 13.96
N TYR A 124 42.72 -8.15 13.51
CA TYR A 124 43.21 -6.85 13.96
C TYR A 124 42.94 -6.62 15.46
N VAL A 125 41.69 -6.82 15.90
CA VAL A 125 41.31 -6.68 17.32
C VAL A 125 42.15 -7.60 18.19
N THR A 126 42.29 -8.86 17.78
CA THR A 126 43.08 -9.89 18.48
C THR A 126 44.56 -9.54 18.52
N ALA A 127 45.16 -9.10 17.41
CA ALA A 127 46.59 -8.78 17.33
C ALA A 127 46.98 -7.59 18.20
N VAL A 128 46.16 -6.52 18.19
CA VAL A 128 46.37 -5.35 19.05
C VAL A 128 46.17 -5.72 20.52
N GLY A 129 45.15 -6.52 20.84
CA GLY A 129 44.95 -7.06 22.18
C GLY A 129 46.13 -7.89 22.67
N ALA A 130 46.67 -8.76 21.82
CA ALA A 130 47.80 -9.62 22.13
C ALA A 130 49.09 -8.85 22.39
N ALA A 131 49.27 -7.66 21.78
CA ALA A 131 50.41 -6.80 22.09
C ALA A 131 50.43 -6.37 23.57
N ARG A 132 49.28 -6.33 24.25
CA ARG A 132 49.20 -6.04 25.69
C ARG A 132 49.80 -7.15 26.55
N LEU A 133 49.83 -8.39 26.06
CA LEU A 133 50.42 -9.54 26.78
C LEU A 133 51.93 -9.42 26.97
N LEU A 134 52.60 -8.57 26.17
CA LEU A 134 54.02 -8.26 26.34
C LEU A 134 54.30 -7.47 27.63
N VAL A 135 53.27 -6.80 28.17
CA VAL A 135 53.35 -5.97 29.38
C VAL A 135 52.67 -6.65 30.56
N ASP A 136 51.52 -7.30 30.32
CA ASP A 136 50.72 -7.94 31.35
C ASP A 136 50.19 -9.31 30.88
N SER A 137 50.75 -10.38 31.43
CA SER A 137 50.33 -11.76 31.10
C SER A 137 48.89 -12.09 31.54
N ALA A 138 48.32 -11.37 32.50
CA ALA A 138 46.93 -11.55 32.94
C ALA A 138 45.92 -10.87 31.99
N ALA A 139 46.37 -10.09 31.00
CA ALA A 139 45.53 -9.36 30.07
C ALA A 139 44.78 -10.23 29.04
N LEU A 140 45.04 -11.55 28.99
CA LEU A 140 44.52 -12.46 27.96
C LEU A 140 43.00 -12.43 27.84
N VAL A 141 42.29 -12.51 28.97
CA VAL A 141 40.82 -12.57 28.95
C VAL A 141 40.22 -11.23 28.51
N GLY A 142 40.64 -10.14 29.14
CA GLY A 142 40.05 -8.81 28.95
C GLY A 142 40.41 -8.12 27.62
N TYR A 143 41.62 -8.35 27.10
CA TYR A 143 42.11 -7.65 25.90
C TYR A 143 42.15 -8.52 24.65
N VAL A 144 42.12 -9.85 24.78
CA VAL A 144 42.19 -10.76 23.62
C VAL A 144 40.90 -11.54 23.47
N LEU A 145 40.55 -12.38 24.45
CA LEU A 145 39.43 -13.33 24.30
C LEU A 145 38.08 -12.63 24.22
N ILE A 146 37.76 -11.74 25.17
CA ILE A 146 36.47 -11.03 25.18
C ILE A 146 36.32 -10.17 23.92
N PRO A 147 37.27 -9.29 23.55
CA PRO A 147 37.16 -8.48 22.33
C PRO A 147 37.03 -9.33 21.06
N ALA A 148 37.83 -10.38 20.90
CA ALA A 148 37.78 -11.23 19.71
C ALA A 148 36.42 -11.95 19.57
N VAL A 149 35.93 -12.55 20.66
CA VAL A 149 34.64 -13.27 20.66
C VAL A 149 33.49 -12.30 20.43
N VAL A 150 33.45 -11.16 21.13
CA VAL A 150 32.38 -10.17 20.96
C VAL A 150 32.39 -9.58 19.55
N SER A 151 33.54 -9.20 19.01
CA SER A 151 33.64 -8.72 17.62
C SER A 151 33.18 -9.78 16.62
N ALA A 152 33.52 -11.05 16.83
CA ALA A 152 33.07 -12.14 15.96
C ALA A 152 31.55 -12.35 16.04
N VAL A 153 30.98 -12.37 17.25
CA VAL A 153 29.53 -12.51 17.47
C VAL A 153 28.76 -11.36 16.85
N VAL A 154 29.19 -10.11 17.08
CA VAL A 154 28.58 -8.91 16.50
C VAL A 154 28.59 -9.00 14.97
N MET A 155 29.71 -9.42 14.38
CA MET A 155 29.83 -9.59 12.93
C MET A 155 28.88 -10.66 12.39
N VAL A 156 28.77 -11.81 13.06
CA VAL A 156 27.82 -12.88 12.70
C VAL A 156 26.38 -12.36 12.76
N LEU A 157 26.01 -11.66 13.83
CA LEU A 157 24.67 -11.08 13.99
C LEU A 157 24.37 -10.04 12.89
N SER A 158 25.34 -9.22 12.51
CA SER A 158 25.18 -8.27 11.41
C SER A 158 24.97 -8.94 10.06
N PHE A 159 25.69 -10.04 9.78
CA PHE A 159 25.45 -10.82 8.57
C PHE A 159 24.08 -11.48 8.54
N VAL A 160 23.64 -12.06 9.67
CA VAL A 160 22.30 -12.65 9.80
C VAL A 160 21.23 -11.59 9.63
N GLY A 161 21.41 -10.41 10.23
CA GLY A 161 20.48 -9.28 10.12
C GLY A 161 20.28 -8.79 8.68
N GLU A 162 21.36 -8.59 7.93
CA GLU A 162 21.27 -8.21 6.50
C GLU A 162 20.60 -9.31 5.67
N ARG A 163 20.91 -10.59 5.90
CA ARG A 163 20.24 -11.70 5.21
C ARG A 163 18.74 -11.77 5.51
N PHE A 164 18.36 -11.54 6.77
CA PHE A 164 16.95 -11.49 7.15
C PHE A 164 16.23 -10.32 6.45
N TYR A 165 16.88 -9.14 6.39
CA TYR A 165 16.35 -7.98 5.69
C TYR A 165 16.13 -8.25 4.20
N ASP A 166 17.11 -8.85 3.50
CA ASP A 166 16.99 -9.25 2.09
C ASP A 166 15.81 -10.20 1.87
N ILE A 167 15.65 -11.21 2.73
CA ILE A 167 14.57 -12.20 2.64
C ILE A 167 13.21 -11.56 2.85
N VAL A 168 13.09 -10.64 3.82
CA VAL A 168 11.83 -9.92 4.07
C VAL A 168 11.45 -9.06 2.86
N GLN A 169 12.41 -8.35 2.25
CA GLN A 169 12.16 -7.58 1.04
C GLN A 169 11.77 -8.46 -0.15
N GLU A 170 12.42 -9.61 -0.33
CA GLU A 170 12.07 -10.57 -1.38
C GLU A 170 10.65 -11.13 -1.18
N LEU A 171 10.25 -11.40 0.06
CA LEU A 171 8.91 -11.85 0.40
C LEU A 171 7.86 -10.78 0.09
N GLU A 172 8.11 -9.52 0.43
CA GLU A 172 7.20 -8.41 0.10
C GLU A 172 7.02 -8.26 -1.42
N MET A 173 8.11 -8.27 -2.18
CA MET A 173 8.05 -8.25 -3.65
C MET A 173 7.30 -9.46 -4.21
N SER A 174 7.48 -10.65 -3.63
CA SER A 174 6.76 -11.86 -4.05
C SER A 174 5.25 -11.74 -3.79
N ARG A 175 4.85 -11.18 -2.65
CA ARG A 175 3.43 -10.95 -2.32
C ARG A 175 2.78 -9.96 -3.28
N GLU A 176 3.48 -8.89 -3.63
CA GLU A 176 2.99 -7.93 -4.63
C GLU A 176 2.77 -8.60 -6.00
N ARG A 177 3.73 -9.41 -6.44
CA ARG A 177 3.62 -10.18 -7.69
C ARG A 177 2.49 -11.19 -7.65
N GLU A 178 2.29 -11.88 -6.53
CA GLU A 178 1.21 -12.85 -6.37
C GLU A 178 -0.17 -12.18 -6.45
N ALA A 179 -0.31 -11.01 -5.82
CA ALA A 179 -1.53 -10.21 -5.90
C ALA A 179 -1.82 -9.75 -7.34
N GLU A 180 -0.81 -9.30 -8.08
CA GLU A 180 -0.96 -8.92 -9.48
C GLU A 180 -1.36 -10.12 -10.36
N LEU A 181 -0.72 -11.28 -10.16
CA LEU A 181 -1.07 -12.51 -10.87
C LEU A 181 -2.47 -13.01 -10.54
N ALA A 182 -2.94 -12.83 -9.31
CA ALA A 182 -4.30 -13.18 -8.93
C ALA A 182 -5.32 -12.31 -9.69
N VAL A 183 -5.08 -11.00 -9.80
CA VAL A 183 -5.92 -10.09 -10.59
C VAL A 183 -5.92 -10.47 -12.07
N ILE A 184 -4.77 -10.81 -12.65
CA ILE A 184 -4.67 -11.22 -14.06
C ILE A 184 -5.41 -12.53 -14.30
N ARG A 185 -5.22 -13.55 -13.45
CA ARG A 185 -5.93 -14.84 -13.54
C ARG A 185 -7.43 -14.63 -13.51
N GLU A 186 -7.90 -13.76 -12.63
CA GLU A 186 -9.31 -13.44 -12.51
C GLU A 186 -9.86 -12.71 -13.74
N ARG A 187 -9.09 -11.80 -14.34
CA ARG A 187 -9.47 -11.16 -15.61
C ARG A 187 -9.55 -12.16 -16.76
N VAL A 188 -8.62 -13.10 -16.85
CA VAL A 188 -8.62 -14.15 -17.88
C VAL A 188 -9.82 -15.07 -17.70
N ARG A 189 -10.12 -15.48 -16.46
CA ARG A 189 -11.32 -16.26 -16.15
C ARG A 189 -12.60 -15.54 -16.59
N PHE A 190 -12.74 -14.26 -16.22
CA PHE A 190 -13.87 -13.44 -16.62
C PHE A 190 -14.00 -13.29 -18.14
N ALA A 191 -12.89 -13.09 -18.85
CA ALA A 191 -12.90 -13.01 -20.31
C ALA A 191 -13.37 -14.33 -20.94
N GLY A 192 -12.99 -15.48 -20.35
CA GLY A 192 -13.49 -16.80 -20.74
C GLY A 192 -15.00 -16.93 -20.50
N ASP A 193 -15.47 -16.66 -19.28
CA ASP A 193 -16.89 -16.72 -18.93
C ASP A 193 -17.75 -15.80 -19.82
N LEU A 194 -17.25 -14.60 -20.15
CA LEU A 194 -17.90 -13.67 -21.07
C LEU A 194 -17.93 -14.21 -22.51
N HIS A 195 -16.82 -14.78 -22.99
CA HIS A 195 -16.72 -15.36 -24.33
C HIS A 195 -17.68 -16.54 -24.50
N ASP A 196 -17.84 -17.38 -23.48
CA ASP A 196 -18.72 -18.54 -23.55
C ASP A 196 -20.21 -18.13 -23.61
N ILE A 197 -20.61 -17.16 -22.78
CA ILE A 197 -21.98 -16.61 -22.76
C ILE A 197 -22.31 -15.94 -24.09
N GLN A 198 -21.40 -15.12 -24.63
CA GLN A 198 -21.65 -14.40 -25.89
C GLN A 198 -21.50 -15.30 -27.11
N GLY A 199 -20.49 -16.15 -27.14
CA GLY A 199 -20.12 -16.97 -28.30
C GLY A 199 -21.20 -17.99 -28.66
N HIS A 200 -21.77 -18.67 -27.66
CA HIS A 200 -22.83 -19.63 -27.89
C HIS A 200 -24.11 -18.96 -28.40
N THR A 201 -24.57 -17.90 -27.74
CA THR A 201 -25.81 -17.19 -28.13
C THR A 201 -25.67 -16.54 -29.50
N LEU A 202 -24.54 -15.91 -29.83
CA LEU A 202 -24.32 -15.31 -31.15
C LEU A 202 -24.36 -16.36 -32.27
N HIS A 203 -23.91 -17.59 -32.01
CA HIS A 203 -24.01 -18.68 -32.98
C HIS A 203 -25.47 -19.09 -33.23
N VAL A 204 -26.27 -19.21 -32.17
CA VAL A 204 -27.70 -19.52 -32.26
C VAL A 204 -28.47 -18.40 -32.97
N VAL A 205 -28.21 -17.14 -32.60
CA VAL A 205 -28.81 -15.96 -33.27
C VAL A 205 -28.49 -15.94 -34.75
N LYS A 206 -27.24 -16.22 -35.15
CA LYS A 206 -26.85 -16.31 -36.56
C LYS A 206 -27.65 -17.37 -37.30
N LEU A 207 -27.78 -18.57 -36.74
CA LEU A 207 -28.52 -19.67 -37.36
C LEU A 207 -30.02 -19.34 -37.52
N LYS A 208 -30.64 -18.76 -36.48
CA LYS A 208 -32.05 -18.35 -36.52
C LYS A 208 -32.29 -17.20 -37.49
N ALA A 209 -31.39 -16.23 -37.58
CA ALA A 209 -31.49 -15.14 -38.55
C ALA A 209 -31.45 -15.64 -40.00
N VAL A 210 -30.58 -16.63 -40.29
CA VAL A 210 -30.54 -17.29 -41.61
C VAL A 210 -31.86 -18.03 -41.90
N LEU A 211 -32.44 -18.69 -40.90
CA LEU A 211 -33.73 -19.39 -41.04
C LEU A 211 -34.89 -18.41 -41.28
N ALA A 212 -34.99 -17.34 -40.48
CA ALA A 212 -35.99 -16.29 -40.64
C ALA A 212 -35.91 -15.66 -42.05
N GLY A 213 -34.70 -15.35 -42.54
CA GLY A 213 -34.50 -14.82 -43.89
C GLY A 213 -34.97 -15.76 -45.01
N LYS A 214 -34.84 -17.09 -44.84
CA LYS A 214 -35.37 -18.08 -45.79
C LYS A 214 -36.90 -18.22 -45.72
N LEU A 215 -37.51 -17.92 -44.57
CA LEU A 215 -38.94 -18.07 -44.32
C LEU A 215 -39.75 -16.83 -44.68
N VAL A 216 -39.15 -15.63 -44.71
CA VAL A 216 -39.84 -14.33 -44.93
C VAL A 216 -40.85 -14.33 -46.10
N GLN A 217 -40.54 -15.00 -47.22
CA GLN A 217 -41.45 -15.06 -48.37
C GLN A 217 -42.35 -16.31 -48.39
N ARG A 218 -41.96 -17.38 -47.70
CA ARG A 218 -42.60 -18.70 -47.81
C ARG A 218 -43.53 -19.01 -46.64
N ASP A 219 -43.21 -18.50 -45.46
CA ASP A 219 -43.95 -18.67 -44.21
C ASP A 219 -43.66 -17.47 -43.28
N PRO A 220 -44.32 -16.32 -43.51
CA PRO A 220 -44.05 -15.10 -42.77
C PRO A 220 -44.39 -15.23 -41.28
N ALA A 221 -45.37 -16.04 -40.91
CA ALA A 221 -45.75 -16.27 -39.51
C ALA A 221 -44.62 -16.97 -38.73
N ARG A 222 -44.01 -18.01 -39.31
CA ARG A 222 -42.82 -18.66 -38.70
C ARG A 222 -41.59 -17.77 -38.72
N ALA A 223 -41.41 -16.93 -39.74
CA ALA A 223 -40.31 -15.96 -39.77
C ALA A 223 -40.42 -14.95 -38.61
N GLU A 224 -41.63 -14.49 -38.30
CA GLU A 224 -41.89 -13.57 -37.18
C GLU A 224 -41.63 -14.23 -35.82
N GLU A 225 -41.94 -15.52 -35.68
CA GLU A 225 -41.65 -16.31 -34.48
C GLU A 225 -40.13 -16.44 -34.23
N GLU A 226 -39.35 -16.77 -35.27
CA GLU A 226 -37.89 -16.83 -35.17
C GLU A 226 -37.28 -15.46 -34.80
N LEU A 227 -37.83 -14.35 -35.31
CA LEU A 227 -37.39 -13.00 -34.95
C LEU A 227 -37.71 -12.65 -33.49
N ARG A 228 -38.87 -13.05 -32.97
CA ARG A 228 -39.23 -12.90 -31.55
C ARG A 228 -38.29 -13.69 -30.65
N GLU A 229 -37.94 -14.93 -31.02
CA GLU A 229 -36.99 -15.74 -30.26
C GLU A 229 -35.57 -15.15 -30.27
N ILE A 230 -35.11 -14.62 -31.42
CA ILE A 230 -33.84 -13.88 -31.48
C ILE A 230 -33.85 -12.69 -30.52
N HIS A 231 -34.94 -11.91 -30.50
CA HIS A 231 -35.05 -10.77 -29.60
C HIS A 231 -34.99 -11.19 -28.13
N ALA A 232 -35.67 -12.28 -27.75
CA ALA A 232 -35.62 -12.83 -26.40
C ALA A 232 -34.20 -13.31 -26.02
N LEU A 233 -33.56 -14.11 -26.89
CA LEU A 233 -32.19 -14.62 -26.69
C LEU A 233 -31.17 -13.49 -26.50
N VAL A 234 -31.26 -12.43 -27.30
CA VAL A 234 -30.38 -11.26 -27.18
C VAL A 234 -30.65 -10.52 -25.87
N SER A 235 -31.92 -10.32 -25.49
CA SER A 235 -32.29 -9.64 -24.23
C SER A 235 -31.76 -10.41 -23.01
N ASP A 236 -31.96 -11.73 -22.98
CA ASP A 236 -31.48 -12.60 -21.90
C ASP A 236 -29.96 -12.61 -21.80
N THR A 237 -29.26 -12.63 -22.94
CA THR A 237 -27.78 -12.60 -22.98
C THR A 237 -27.23 -11.28 -22.48
N ILE A 238 -27.88 -10.16 -22.80
CA ILE A 238 -27.55 -8.84 -22.25
C ILE A 238 -27.74 -8.85 -20.73
N GLU A 239 -28.84 -9.43 -20.23
CA GLU A 239 -29.08 -9.51 -18.79
C GLU A 239 -28.08 -10.42 -18.06
N GLN A 240 -27.73 -11.57 -18.63
CA GLN A 240 -26.72 -12.48 -18.09
C GLN A 240 -25.32 -11.86 -18.08
N THR A 241 -24.93 -11.21 -19.18
CA THR A 241 -23.67 -10.44 -19.26
C THR A 241 -23.62 -9.35 -18.20
N ARG A 242 -24.74 -8.65 -18.01
CA ARG A 242 -24.88 -7.59 -17.00
C ARG A 242 -24.81 -8.16 -15.58
N LYS A 243 -25.45 -9.29 -15.29
CA LYS A 243 -25.38 -10.00 -13.99
C LYS A 243 -23.95 -10.47 -13.69
N LEU A 244 -23.23 -11.02 -14.69
CA LEU A 244 -21.84 -11.45 -14.54
C LEU A 244 -20.90 -10.25 -14.29
N ALA A 245 -21.09 -9.14 -15.01
CA ALA A 245 -20.35 -7.90 -14.79
C ALA A 245 -20.62 -7.28 -13.41
N TYR A 246 -21.86 -7.38 -12.91
CA TYR A 246 -22.25 -6.91 -11.57
C TYR A 246 -21.77 -7.82 -10.43
N ALA A 247 -21.70 -9.13 -10.62
CA ALA A 247 -21.20 -10.06 -9.61
C ALA A 247 -19.73 -9.77 -9.20
N GLN A 248 -18.98 -9.07 -10.06
CA GLN A 248 -17.58 -8.73 -9.84
C GLN A 248 -17.33 -7.24 -9.56
N HIS A 249 -18.34 -6.39 -9.75
CA HIS A 249 -18.30 -5.02 -9.27
C HIS A 249 -18.91 -4.95 -7.87
N ARG A 250 -18.05 -4.88 -6.84
CA ARG A 250 -18.35 -3.96 -5.74
C ARG A 250 -18.69 -2.62 -6.43
N LEU A 251 -19.95 -2.19 -6.44
CA LEU A 251 -20.39 -1.06 -7.25
C LEU A 251 -19.49 0.13 -6.96
N ASN A 252 -18.66 0.51 -7.94
CA ASN A 252 -17.79 1.65 -7.84
C ASN A 252 -18.65 2.87 -8.17
N LEU A 253 -18.97 3.65 -7.14
CA LEU A 253 -19.73 4.90 -7.28
C LEU A 253 -19.20 5.79 -8.42
N SER A 254 -17.89 5.76 -8.69
CA SER A 254 -17.31 6.53 -9.79
C SER A 254 -17.72 6.06 -11.17
N ALA A 255 -17.87 4.75 -11.39
CA ALA A 255 -18.34 4.22 -12.67
C ALA A 255 -19.83 4.52 -12.89
N GLU A 256 -20.65 4.41 -11.82
CA GLU A 256 -22.07 4.77 -11.90
C GLU A 256 -22.29 6.27 -12.10
N LEU A 257 -21.41 7.14 -11.59
CA LEU A 257 -21.44 8.58 -11.86
C LEU A 257 -21.20 8.92 -13.33
N GLU A 258 -20.21 8.29 -13.97
CA GLU A 258 -19.97 8.48 -15.40
C GLU A 258 -21.14 7.94 -16.24
N ASN A 259 -21.69 6.79 -15.86
CA ASN A 259 -22.85 6.21 -16.53
C ASN A 259 -24.09 7.12 -16.41
N ALA A 260 -24.41 7.61 -15.21
CA ALA A 260 -25.52 8.52 -14.97
C ALA A 260 -25.36 9.82 -15.77
N LYS A 261 -24.15 10.39 -15.80
CA LYS A 261 -23.84 11.58 -16.59
C LYS A 261 -24.12 11.35 -18.08
N ASN A 262 -23.62 10.26 -18.66
CA ASN A 262 -23.82 9.94 -20.07
C ASN A 262 -25.31 9.76 -20.41
N LEU A 263 -26.08 9.11 -19.53
CA LEU A 263 -27.52 8.90 -19.72
C LEU A 263 -28.30 10.22 -19.70
N PHE A 264 -27.99 11.12 -18.77
CA PHE A 264 -28.63 12.43 -18.71
C PHE A 264 -28.24 13.32 -19.89
N GLU A 265 -26.96 13.33 -20.29
CA GLU A 265 -26.52 14.07 -21.48
C GLU A 265 -27.18 13.56 -22.76
N ALA A 266 -27.33 12.24 -22.92
CA ALA A 266 -28.05 11.64 -24.03
C ALA A 266 -29.55 12.01 -24.04
N ALA A 267 -30.14 12.25 -22.87
CA ALA A 267 -31.51 12.75 -22.72
C ALA A 267 -31.63 14.28 -22.87
N GLY A 268 -30.53 14.99 -23.16
CA GLY A 268 -30.53 16.46 -23.30
C GLY A 268 -30.54 17.24 -21.97
N ILE A 269 -30.27 16.56 -20.85
CA ILE A 269 -30.31 17.13 -19.50
C ILE A 269 -28.89 17.59 -19.11
N ARG A 270 -28.76 18.83 -18.63
CA ARG A 270 -27.46 19.36 -18.18
C ARG A 270 -27.08 18.81 -16.80
N VAL A 271 -25.99 18.06 -16.74
CA VAL A 271 -25.47 17.50 -15.48
C VAL A 271 -24.31 18.31 -14.92
N ARG A 272 -24.33 18.57 -13.61
CA ARG A 272 -23.19 19.07 -12.86
C ARG A 272 -22.85 18.12 -11.72
N VAL A 273 -21.65 17.55 -11.76
CA VAL A 273 -21.11 16.69 -10.69
C VAL A 273 -20.10 17.48 -9.86
N THR A 274 -20.23 17.44 -8.53
CA THR A 274 -19.27 18.04 -7.58
C THR A 274 -18.82 16.97 -6.59
N ARG A 275 -17.51 16.80 -6.43
CA ARG A 275 -16.89 15.86 -5.49
C ARG A 275 -16.14 16.63 -4.43
N GLU A 276 -16.59 16.51 -3.18
CA GLU A 276 -16.05 17.20 -2.02
C GLU A 276 -15.08 16.30 -1.22
N GLY A 277 -15.04 15.00 -1.51
CA GLY A 277 -14.08 14.04 -0.97
C GLY A 277 -14.32 12.61 -1.44
N GLU A 278 -13.53 11.65 -0.96
CA GLU A 278 -13.73 10.22 -1.23
C GLU A 278 -14.72 9.61 -0.22
N VAL A 279 -15.65 8.80 -0.72
CA VAL A 279 -16.61 8.06 0.09
C VAL A 279 -15.97 6.76 0.57
N ASP A 280 -16.29 6.33 1.79
CA ASP A 280 -15.92 5.00 2.29
C ASP A 280 -16.34 3.89 1.31
N ALA A 281 -15.43 2.95 1.07
CA ALA A 281 -15.60 1.84 0.14
C ALA A 281 -16.73 0.88 0.56
N ARG A 282 -17.14 0.90 1.84
CA ARG A 282 -18.32 0.17 2.33
C ARG A 282 -19.63 0.85 1.89
N ALA A 283 -19.69 2.17 1.98
CA ALA A 283 -20.86 2.97 1.58
C ALA A 283 -21.00 3.10 0.05
N GLY A 284 -19.89 3.05 -0.70
CA GLY A 284 -19.87 3.28 -2.15
C GLY A 284 -20.82 2.38 -2.95
N GLU A 285 -21.05 1.16 -2.49
CA GLU A 285 -21.94 0.23 -3.19
C GLU A 285 -23.41 0.65 -3.09
N LEU A 286 -23.88 0.93 -1.87
CA LEU A 286 -25.25 1.37 -1.61
C LEU A 286 -25.53 2.74 -2.23
N LEU A 287 -24.57 3.66 -2.20
CA LEU A 287 -24.69 4.96 -2.84
C LEU A 287 -24.77 4.84 -4.38
N GLY A 288 -24.04 3.89 -4.97
CA GLY A 288 -24.15 3.58 -6.40
C GLY A 288 -25.55 3.08 -6.78
N GLN A 289 -26.19 2.27 -5.93
CA GLN A 289 -27.58 1.83 -6.14
C GLN A 289 -28.57 3.00 -6.03
N VAL A 290 -28.41 3.88 -5.04
CA VAL A 290 -29.22 5.10 -4.90
C VAL A 290 -29.09 5.98 -6.14
N LEU A 291 -27.87 6.20 -6.63
CA LEU A 291 -27.63 6.97 -7.85
C LEU A 291 -28.37 6.38 -9.05
N ARG A 292 -28.22 5.07 -9.27
CA ARG A 292 -28.84 4.38 -10.41
C ARG A 292 -30.36 4.44 -10.37
N GLU A 293 -30.95 4.20 -9.22
CA GLU A 293 -32.40 4.26 -9.04
C GLU A 293 -32.91 5.70 -9.23
N THR A 294 -32.20 6.68 -8.68
CA THR A 294 -32.56 8.11 -8.83
C THR A 294 -32.44 8.55 -10.29
N THR A 295 -31.38 8.15 -11.01
CA THR A 295 -31.23 8.42 -12.44
C THR A 295 -32.38 7.82 -13.25
N THR A 296 -32.76 6.57 -12.94
CA THR A 296 -33.89 5.90 -13.62
C THR A 296 -35.20 6.65 -13.35
N ASN A 297 -35.43 7.11 -12.12
CA ASN A 297 -36.62 7.86 -11.76
C ASN A 297 -36.69 9.22 -12.47
N ILE A 298 -35.59 9.97 -12.51
CA ILE A 298 -35.52 11.26 -13.21
C ILE A 298 -35.83 11.06 -14.71
N LEU A 299 -35.20 10.08 -15.35
CA LEU A 299 -35.40 9.82 -16.79
C LEU A 299 -36.81 9.31 -17.13
N ARG A 300 -37.48 8.62 -16.21
CA ARG A 300 -38.84 8.08 -16.45
C ARG A 300 -39.96 9.04 -16.06
N HIS A 301 -39.73 9.88 -15.06
CA HIS A 301 -40.83 10.56 -14.34
C HIS A 301 -40.65 12.07 -14.19
N SER A 302 -39.58 12.67 -14.71
CA SER A 302 -39.35 14.12 -14.62
C SER A 302 -39.16 14.78 -15.98
N GLU A 303 -39.51 16.07 -16.07
CA GLU A 303 -39.18 16.94 -17.21
C GLU A 303 -37.95 17.81 -16.89
N ALA A 304 -36.97 17.23 -16.20
CA ALA A 304 -35.80 17.98 -15.72
C ALA A 304 -34.93 18.48 -16.88
N THR A 305 -34.46 19.73 -16.77
CA THR A 305 -33.48 20.30 -17.71
C THR A 305 -32.08 20.34 -17.10
N ARG A 306 -31.98 20.22 -15.78
CA ARG A 306 -30.74 20.27 -15.01
C ARG A 306 -30.76 19.24 -13.88
N VAL A 307 -29.63 18.55 -13.73
CA VAL A 307 -29.38 17.63 -12.62
C VAL A 307 -28.07 18.01 -11.93
N ARG A 308 -28.11 18.09 -10.60
CA ARG A 308 -26.94 18.33 -9.75
C ARG A 308 -26.65 17.08 -8.93
N ILE A 309 -25.42 16.59 -8.99
CA ILE A 309 -24.95 15.47 -8.18
C ILE A 309 -23.80 15.94 -7.31
N VAL A 310 -23.93 15.82 -5.99
CA VAL A 310 -22.90 16.16 -5.00
C VAL A 310 -22.50 14.90 -4.27
N VAL A 311 -21.20 14.61 -4.28
CA VAL A 311 -20.60 13.48 -3.56
C VAL A 311 -19.72 14.03 -2.44
N SER A 312 -20.05 13.70 -1.21
CA SER A 312 -19.29 14.10 -0.01
C SER A 312 -18.75 12.85 0.70
N PRO A 313 -17.77 12.99 1.62
CA PRO A 313 -17.30 11.87 2.42
C PRO A 313 -18.39 11.15 3.21
N SER A 314 -19.49 11.84 3.51
CA SER A 314 -20.63 11.32 4.25
C SER A 314 -21.76 10.77 3.37
N GLY A 315 -21.73 10.92 2.04
CA GLY A 315 -22.83 10.45 1.20
C GLY A 315 -22.93 11.02 -0.21
N ILE A 316 -24.13 10.92 -0.78
CA ILE A 316 -24.49 11.47 -2.10
C ILE A 316 -25.80 12.25 -2.02
N SER A 317 -25.88 13.37 -2.74
CA SER A 317 -27.11 14.13 -2.95
C SER A 317 -27.33 14.38 -4.44
N ILE A 318 -28.54 14.14 -4.92
CA ILE A 318 -28.94 14.22 -6.33
C ILE A 318 -30.20 15.08 -6.40
N GLY A 319 -30.10 16.25 -7.04
CA GLY A 319 -31.20 17.19 -7.23
C GLY A 319 -31.54 17.41 -8.70
N ASN A 320 -32.83 17.55 -9.03
CA ASN A 320 -33.30 17.91 -10.37
C ASN A 320 -34.39 19.00 -10.32
N ASP A 321 -34.49 19.80 -11.39
CA ASP A 321 -35.35 21.00 -11.53
C ASP A 321 -36.70 20.73 -12.23
N GLY A 322 -37.09 19.47 -12.36
CA GLY A 322 -38.18 19.02 -13.23
C GLY A 322 -39.37 18.41 -12.51
N PHE A 323 -39.63 18.79 -11.26
CA PHE A 323 -40.70 18.20 -10.45
C PHE A 323 -41.87 19.19 -10.28
N ALA A 324 -43.02 18.86 -10.88
CA ALA A 324 -44.20 19.74 -10.92
C ALA A 324 -45.23 19.48 -9.80
N GLY A 325 -44.94 18.60 -8.85
CA GLY A 325 -45.86 18.25 -7.75
C GLY A 325 -45.41 18.78 -6.38
N ASP A 326 -46.36 18.94 -5.46
CA ASP A 326 -46.10 19.33 -4.06
C ASP A 326 -45.90 18.13 -3.12
N THR A 327 -46.11 16.90 -3.61
CA THR A 327 -46.05 15.65 -2.82
C THR A 327 -45.05 14.66 -3.40
N VAL A 328 -44.17 14.13 -2.54
CA VAL A 328 -43.21 13.07 -2.89
C VAL A 328 -43.96 11.80 -3.31
N PRO A 329 -43.77 11.27 -4.53
CA PRO A 329 -44.41 10.03 -4.97
C PRO A 329 -43.85 8.83 -4.18
N GLU A 330 -44.67 7.80 -3.94
CA GLU A 330 -44.17 6.53 -3.42
C GLU A 330 -43.32 5.79 -4.48
N LEU A 331 -42.04 6.13 -4.53
CA LEU A 331 -41.07 5.42 -5.36
C LEU A 331 -40.69 4.12 -4.66
N ARG A 332 -41.37 3.02 -5.04
CA ARG A 332 -41.17 1.67 -4.46
C ARG A 332 -39.70 1.25 -4.44
N GLY A 333 -38.93 1.60 -5.47
CA GLY A 333 -37.49 1.33 -5.54
C GLY A 333 -36.67 2.06 -4.48
N LEU A 334 -36.94 3.36 -4.25
CA LEU A 334 -36.27 4.14 -3.20
C LEU A 334 -36.71 3.70 -1.79
N SER A 335 -37.92 3.15 -1.64
CA SER A 335 -38.40 2.66 -0.35
C SER A 335 -37.67 1.38 0.08
N ALA A 336 -37.41 0.46 -0.84
CA ALA A 336 -36.58 -0.71 -0.58
C ALA A 336 -35.12 -0.33 -0.28
N LEU A 337 -34.57 0.66 -1.01
CA LEU A 337 -33.23 1.18 -0.76
C LEU A 337 -33.13 1.91 0.59
N ARG A 338 -34.17 2.63 1.01
CA ARG A 338 -34.23 3.27 2.34
C ARG A 338 -34.06 2.25 3.46
N GLN A 339 -34.75 1.12 3.36
CA GLN A 339 -34.63 0.04 4.35
C GLN A 339 -33.21 -0.54 4.37
N ARG A 340 -32.65 -0.85 3.19
CA ARG A 340 -31.29 -1.41 3.08
C ARG A 340 -30.20 -0.44 3.56
N LEU A 341 -30.37 0.86 3.34
CA LEU A 341 -29.47 1.87 3.89
C LEU A 341 -29.57 1.94 5.42
N ALA A 342 -30.78 1.87 5.98
CA ALA A 342 -30.99 1.87 7.43
C ALA A 342 -30.34 0.64 8.10
N ASP A 343 -30.41 -0.53 7.46
CA ASP A 343 -29.80 -1.77 7.97
C ASP A 343 -28.26 -1.67 8.07
N ASP A 344 -27.61 -0.84 7.24
CA ASP A 344 -26.15 -0.58 7.29
C ASP A 344 -25.81 0.77 7.98
N GLY A 345 -26.76 1.33 8.75
CA GLY A 345 -26.58 2.53 9.57
C GLY A 345 -26.66 3.87 8.85
N GLY A 346 -27.06 3.88 7.58
CA GLY A 346 -27.27 5.08 6.77
C GLY A 346 -28.72 5.58 6.76
N THR A 347 -28.94 6.73 6.14
CA THR A 347 -30.26 7.35 5.97
C THR A 347 -30.49 7.76 4.53
N LEU A 348 -31.71 7.60 4.02
CA LEU A 348 -32.14 8.07 2.70
C LEU A 348 -33.31 9.04 2.86
N THR A 349 -33.08 10.31 2.52
CA THR A 349 -34.08 11.37 2.52
C THR A 349 -34.46 11.74 1.09
N VAL A 350 -35.75 12.02 0.92
CA VAL A 350 -36.31 12.50 -0.34
C VAL A 350 -37.13 13.73 -0.01
N THR A 351 -36.80 14.85 -0.63
CA THR A 351 -37.51 16.13 -0.45
C THR A 351 -37.94 16.66 -1.80
N ALA A 352 -39.16 17.15 -1.88
CA ALA A 352 -39.70 17.82 -3.07
C ALA A 352 -40.25 19.18 -2.63
N GLY A 353 -39.93 20.24 -3.37
CA GLY A 353 -40.38 21.60 -3.10
C GLY A 353 -39.76 22.61 -4.06
N ASP A 354 -40.46 23.72 -4.33
CA ASP A 354 -40.00 24.82 -5.17
C ASP A 354 -39.54 24.41 -6.59
N GLY A 355 -40.17 23.38 -7.17
CA GLY A 355 -39.82 22.83 -8.49
C GLY A 355 -38.60 21.89 -8.48
N GLU A 356 -37.96 21.69 -7.34
CA GLU A 356 -36.82 20.79 -7.17
C GLU A 356 -37.21 19.48 -6.48
N PHE A 357 -36.60 18.39 -6.93
CA PHE A 357 -36.69 17.08 -6.29
C PHE A 357 -35.27 16.63 -5.92
N VAL A 358 -35.05 16.35 -4.64
CA VAL A 358 -33.75 16.02 -4.09
C VAL A 358 -33.81 14.67 -3.40
N THR A 359 -32.94 13.76 -3.81
CA THR A 359 -32.68 12.48 -3.16
C THR A 359 -31.30 12.50 -2.55
N ALA A 360 -31.21 12.30 -1.23
CA ALA A 360 -29.93 12.29 -0.51
C ALA A 360 -29.79 11.03 0.34
N ALA A 361 -28.62 10.40 0.24
CA ALA A 361 -28.24 9.25 1.05
C ALA A 361 -26.97 9.58 1.83
N ALA A 362 -26.99 9.35 3.14
CA ALA A 362 -25.89 9.68 4.03
C ALA A 362 -25.57 8.55 5.02
N PHE A 363 -24.30 8.44 5.41
CA PHE A 363 -23.81 7.57 6.47
C PHE A 363 -23.20 8.41 7.60
N PRO A 364 -23.37 8.00 8.87
CA PRO A 364 -22.72 8.67 9.98
C PRO A 364 -21.20 8.59 9.83
N ALA A 365 -20.51 9.71 10.03
CA ALA A 365 -19.06 9.76 9.97
C ALA A 365 -18.48 8.79 11.01
N VAL A 366 -17.65 7.84 10.56
CA VAL A 366 -16.90 6.97 11.48
C VAL A 366 -15.97 7.88 12.27
N ALA A 367 -16.25 8.06 13.56
CA ALA A 367 -15.35 8.75 14.48
C ALA A 367 -14.01 7.98 14.47
N GLN A 368 -12.99 8.57 13.84
CA GLN A 368 -11.63 8.05 13.90
C GLN A 368 -11.20 8.06 15.37
N ARG A 369 -11.10 6.86 15.97
CA ARG A 369 -10.50 6.65 17.29
C ARG A 369 -9.02 6.32 17.15
#